data_AF-A0A3M4BAY0-F1
#
_entry.id   AF-A0A3M4BAY0-F1
#
_cell.length_a   1.000
_cell.length_b   1.000
_cell.length_c   1.000
_cell.angle_alpha   90.00
_cell.angle_beta   90.00
_cell.angle_gamma   90.00
#
_symmetry.space_group_name_H-M   'P 1'
#
loop_
_entity.id
_entity.type
_entity.pdbx_description
1 polymer ?
#
loop_
_entity_poly.entity_id
_entity_poly.type
_entity_poly.pdbx_seq_one_letter_code
_entity_poly.pdbx_strand_id
1 'polypeptide(L)'
;MEATTFEAVPQAAGSVGSLHRKIDWRGAFWVASGVPALVLFSIGAIAATVGKPAWIVWIVSILFGFIQAFTYAEIAGLFPHKSGGASVYGAVAWVRYSKLIAPVSVWCNWLAWSPVLSIGSGLAAGYILTALFPADALINTWQLTLLDLGWVKSGLSLRINATFAIGLLILLTVFAVQHGGILRSARLTLVLGVTSLIPLLLVGVVPLFTGDATQANFLPLYPLAHDAAGQVIDGPWDMSGWSLMAGGLFMAAWSTYGFETAVCYTREFKDPKRDTFKAIFYAGLLCILVFTLVPLASPVAPARGCLETPAAPG
;
A
#
# COMPACT_ATOMS: atom_id res chain seq x y z
N MET A 1 37.95 -38.65 -6.94
CA MET A 1 36.50 -38.41 -6.74
C MET A 1 36.35 -38.13 -5.24
N GLU A 2 36.67 -36.90 -4.84
CA GLU A 2 36.64 -36.47 -3.43
C GLU A 2 35.22 -36.06 -3.06
N ALA A 3 34.66 -36.76 -2.07
CA ALA A 3 33.42 -36.36 -1.43
C ALA A 3 33.71 -35.22 -0.46
N THR A 4 33.31 -34.00 -0.82
CA THR A 4 33.33 -32.86 0.09
C THR A 4 32.20 -33.01 1.11
N THR A 5 32.54 -33.55 2.28
CA THR A 5 31.75 -33.44 3.51
C THR A 5 31.66 -31.97 3.91
N PHE A 6 30.47 -31.38 3.83
CA PHE A 6 30.18 -30.08 4.43
C PHE A 6 30.29 -30.21 5.95
N GLU A 7 31.36 -29.69 6.54
CA GLU A 7 31.49 -29.54 7.99
C GLU A 7 30.35 -28.67 8.53
N ALA A 8 29.60 -29.22 9.48
CA ALA A 8 28.62 -28.46 10.23
C ALA A 8 29.37 -27.44 11.10
N VAL A 9 29.26 -26.15 10.75
CA VAL A 9 29.74 -25.05 11.60
C VAL A 9 29.06 -25.19 12.98
N PRO A 10 29.82 -25.29 14.09
CA PRO A 10 29.23 -25.36 15.42
C PRO A 10 28.50 -24.05 15.69
N GLN A 11 27.18 -24.12 15.83
CA GLN A 11 26.37 -22.97 16.22
C GLN A 11 26.69 -22.69 17.69
N ALA A 12 27.59 -21.72 17.92
CA ALA A 12 27.94 -21.27 19.26
C ALA A 12 26.65 -20.93 20.02
N ALA A 13 26.45 -21.60 21.16
CA ALA A 13 25.35 -21.39 22.07
C ALA A 13 25.52 -20.04 22.80
N GLY A 14 25.41 -18.93 22.05
CA GLY A 14 25.08 -17.64 22.62
C GLY A 14 23.60 -17.66 22.97
N SER A 15 23.26 -17.23 24.20
CA SER A 15 21.88 -17.03 24.65
C SER A 15 21.06 -16.36 23.54
N VAL A 16 20.22 -17.12 22.86
CA VAL A 16 19.38 -16.61 21.77
C VAL A 16 18.51 -15.53 22.37
N GLY A 17 18.77 -14.26 22.04
CA GLY A 17 17.96 -13.13 22.47
C GLY A 17 16.51 -13.39 22.11
N SER A 18 15.72 -13.86 23.07
CA SER A 18 14.33 -14.18 22.83
C SER A 18 13.57 -12.86 22.71
N LEU A 19 12.96 -12.61 21.55
CA LEU A 19 12.05 -11.47 21.37
C LEU A 19 11.06 -11.38 22.53
N HIS A 20 11.03 -10.22 23.19
CA HIS A 20 10.17 -9.99 24.33
C HIS A 20 8.71 -9.90 23.88
N ARG A 21 7.85 -10.79 24.40
CA ARG A 21 6.40 -10.80 24.15
C ARG A 21 5.70 -9.65 24.89
N LYS A 22 5.84 -8.43 24.39
CA LYS A 22 5.32 -7.22 25.04
C LYS A 22 4.14 -6.58 24.30
N ILE A 23 3.90 -6.94 23.04
CA ILE A 23 2.86 -6.35 22.21
C ILE A 23 1.54 -7.10 22.44
N ASP A 24 0.45 -6.36 22.49
CA ASP A 24 -0.92 -6.88 22.55
C ASP A 24 -1.58 -6.63 21.18
N TRP A 25 -2.69 -7.31 20.86
CA TRP A 25 -3.38 -7.19 19.56
C TRP A 25 -3.71 -5.74 19.19
N ARG A 26 -3.96 -4.88 20.18
CA ARG A 26 -4.21 -3.45 19.99
C ARG A 26 -3.00 -2.72 19.39
N GLY A 27 -1.79 -3.08 19.83
CA GLY A 27 -0.56 -2.48 19.32
C GLY A 27 -0.35 -2.82 17.85
N ALA A 28 -0.51 -4.10 17.48
CA ALA A 28 -0.42 -4.50 16.07
C ALA A 28 -1.57 -3.97 15.21
N PHE A 29 -2.79 -3.89 15.76
CA PHE A 29 -3.91 -3.25 15.07
C PHE A 29 -3.56 -1.81 14.68
N TRP A 30 -3.01 -1.00 15.59
CA TRP A 30 -2.63 0.38 15.28
C TRP A 30 -1.43 0.50 14.33
N VAL A 31 -0.54 -0.49 14.31
CA VAL A 31 0.52 -0.54 13.29
C VAL A 31 -0.09 -0.88 11.92
N ALA A 32 -1.05 -1.80 11.86
CA ALA A 32 -1.75 -2.17 10.64
C ALA A 32 -2.79 -1.12 10.19
N SER A 33 -3.26 -0.25 11.08
CA SER A 33 -4.28 0.76 10.77
C SER A 33 -3.77 1.91 9.90
N GLY A 34 -2.47 1.98 9.59
CA GLY A 34 -1.92 2.88 8.58
C GLY A 34 -2.20 2.42 7.14
N VAL A 35 -2.54 1.13 6.95
CA VAL A 35 -2.76 0.52 5.63
C VAL A 35 -3.93 1.14 4.86
N PRO A 36 -5.09 1.47 5.46
CA PRO A 36 -6.17 2.12 4.74
C PRO A 36 -5.77 3.42 4.04
N ALA A 37 -4.75 4.14 4.53
CA ALA A 37 -4.26 5.35 3.87
C ALA A 37 -3.62 5.07 2.49
N LEU A 38 -3.20 3.82 2.22
CA LEU A 38 -2.69 3.41 0.90
C LEU A 38 -3.77 3.52 -0.20
N VAL A 39 -5.06 3.61 0.15
CA VAL A 39 -6.13 3.90 -0.82
C VAL A 39 -5.82 5.15 -1.63
N LEU A 40 -5.22 6.16 -0.99
CA LEU A 40 -4.91 7.44 -1.61
C LEU A 40 -3.87 7.32 -2.73
N PHE A 41 -3.09 6.24 -2.77
CA PHE A 41 -2.05 6.05 -3.80
C PHE A 41 -2.64 5.63 -5.14
N SER A 42 -3.79 4.95 -5.12
CA SER A 42 -4.33 4.26 -6.31
C SER A 42 -5.81 4.56 -6.57
N ILE A 43 -6.52 5.25 -5.68
CA ILE A 43 -7.95 5.56 -5.84
C ILE A 43 -8.27 6.27 -7.16
N GLY A 44 -7.49 7.30 -7.51
CA GLY A 44 -7.67 8.04 -8.77
C GLY A 44 -7.33 7.20 -10.00
N ALA A 45 -6.25 6.42 -9.94
CA ALA A 45 -5.84 5.56 -11.04
C ALA A 45 -6.86 4.45 -11.31
N ILE A 46 -7.36 3.79 -10.26
CA ILE A 46 -8.38 2.74 -10.39
C ILE A 46 -9.70 3.34 -10.89
N ALA A 47 -10.12 4.50 -10.37
CA ALA A 47 -11.30 5.20 -10.86
C ALA A 47 -11.17 5.55 -12.35
N ALA A 48 -9.99 6.00 -12.80
CA ALA A 48 -9.73 6.34 -14.20
C ALA A 48 -9.65 5.11 -15.14
N THR A 49 -9.27 3.93 -14.64
CA THR A 49 -9.19 2.71 -15.47
C THR A 49 -10.48 1.89 -15.48
N VAL A 50 -11.13 1.78 -14.32
CA VAL A 50 -12.28 0.89 -14.10
C VAL A 50 -13.58 1.66 -14.25
N GLY A 51 -13.60 2.95 -13.88
CA GLY A 51 -14.80 3.78 -13.86
C GLY A 51 -15.70 3.48 -12.66
N LYS A 52 -17.02 3.53 -12.90
CA LYS A 52 -18.07 3.29 -11.91
C LYS A 52 -17.91 1.98 -11.10
N PRO A 53 -17.48 0.83 -11.66
CA PRO A 53 -17.31 -0.40 -10.89
C PRO A 53 -16.08 -0.42 -9.95
N ALA A 54 -15.33 0.69 -9.78
CA ALA A 54 -14.14 0.75 -8.94
C ALA A 54 -14.36 0.25 -7.50
N TRP A 55 -15.50 0.57 -6.89
CA TRP A 55 -15.81 0.13 -5.52
C TRP A 55 -15.92 -1.40 -5.38
N ILE A 56 -16.40 -2.10 -6.42
CA ILE A 56 -16.45 -3.57 -6.45
C ILE A 56 -15.04 -4.13 -6.51
N VAL A 57 -14.18 -3.54 -7.34
CA VAL A 57 -12.77 -3.96 -7.47
C VAL A 57 -12.05 -3.86 -6.12
N TRP A 58 -12.30 -2.78 -5.36
CA TRP A 58 -11.77 -2.62 -4.01
C TRP A 58 -12.26 -3.71 -3.04
N ILE A 59 -13.56 -4.02 -3.04
CA ILE A 59 -14.14 -5.08 -2.20
C ILE A 59 -13.57 -6.45 -2.55
N VAL A 60 -13.53 -6.79 -3.84
CA VAL A 60 -12.98 -8.08 -4.29
C VAL A 60 -11.50 -8.19 -3.94
N SER A 61 -10.74 -7.11 -4.14
CA SER A 61 -9.34 -7.06 -3.78
C SER A 61 -9.14 -7.34 -2.29
N ILE A 62 -9.84 -6.64 -1.40
CA ILE A 62 -9.64 -6.85 0.04
C ILE A 62 -10.06 -8.24 0.51
N LEU A 63 -11.06 -8.87 -0.12
CA LEU A 63 -11.43 -10.25 0.17
C LEU A 63 -10.29 -11.23 -0.15
N PHE A 64 -9.56 -11.04 -1.26
CA PHE A 64 -8.34 -11.80 -1.53
C PHE A 64 -7.26 -11.56 -0.47
N GLY A 65 -7.07 -10.30 -0.06
CA GLY A 65 -6.15 -9.95 1.02
C GLY A 65 -6.49 -10.66 2.33
N PHE A 66 -7.79 -10.80 2.64
CA PHE A 66 -8.25 -11.49 3.85
C PHE A 66 -7.89 -12.97 3.85
N ILE A 67 -8.15 -13.64 2.73
CA ILE A 67 -7.81 -15.05 2.54
C ILE A 67 -6.29 -15.25 2.68
N GLN A 68 -5.51 -14.37 2.04
CA GLN A 68 -4.04 -14.38 2.12
C GLN A 68 -3.54 -14.19 3.56
N ALA A 69 -4.04 -13.17 4.28
CA ALA A 69 -3.61 -12.87 5.63
C ALA A 69 -3.90 -14.00 6.62
N PHE A 70 -5.06 -14.66 6.51
CA PHE A 70 -5.37 -15.84 7.34
C PHE A 70 -4.45 -17.01 7.03
N THR A 71 -4.13 -17.26 5.76
CA THR A 71 -3.17 -18.30 5.37
C THR A 71 -1.79 -18.06 6.01
N TYR A 72 -1.31 -16.82 5.99
CA TYR A 72 -0.05 -16.48 6.66
C TYR A 72 -0.12 -16.57 8.18
N ALA A 73 -1.26 -16.23 8.79
CA ALA A 73 -1.46 -16.36 10.23
C ALA A 73 -1.38 -17.82 10.71
N GLU A 74 -1.94 -18.76 9.94
CA GLU A 74 -1.84 -20.19 10.24
C GLU A 74 -0.39 -20.67 10.19
N ILE A 75 0.35 -20.30 9.14
CA ILE A 75 1.77 -20.65 9.01
C ILE A 75 2.59 -20.00 10.14
N ALA A 76 2.29 -18.76 10.52
CA ALA A 76 2.93 -18.09 11.65
C ALA A 76 2.68 -18.82 12.98
N GLY A 77 1.47 -19.36 13.17
CA GLY A 77 1.12 -20.20 14.31
C GLY A 77 1.89 -21.53 14.36
N LEU A 78 2.21 -22.11 13.19
CA LEU A 78 2.99 -23.35 13.09
C LEU A 78 4.49 -23.15 13.39
N PHE A 79 5.02 -21.93 13.22
CA PHE A 79 6.44 -21.62 13.45
C PHE A 79 6.66 -20.49 14.47
N PRO A 80 6.37 -20.71 15.78
CA PRO A 80 6.50 -19.68 16.81
C PRO A 80 7.94 -19.18 17.03
N HIS A 81 8.92 -19.95 16.59
CA HIS A 81 10.34 -19.66 16.72
C HIS A 81 10.92 -18.83 15.56
N LYS A 82 10.10 -18.39 14.60
CA LYS A 82 10.54 -17.53 13.49
C LYS A 82 9.78 -16.21 13.49
N SER A 83 10.49 -15.12 13.23
CA SER A 83 9.96 -13.77 13.05
C SER A 83 10.34 -13.27 11.65
N GLY A 84 9.60 -12.31 11.10
CA GLY A 84 9.86 -11.73 9.77
C GLY A 84 8.66 -11.72 8.83
N GLY A 85 7.46 -12.05 9.31
CA GLY A 85 6.21 -11.86 8.57
C GLY A 85 6.07 -12.73 7.32
N ALA A 86 5.25 -12.27 6.37
CA ALA A 86 4.86 -13.01 5.17
C ALA A 86 6.06 -13.55 4.37
N SER A 87 7.16 -12.79 4.29
CA SER A 87 8.38 -13.20 3.57
C SER A 87 9.08 -14.42 4.18
N VAL A 88 9.21 -14.48 5.51
CA VAL A 88 9.86 -15.59 6.20
C VAL A 88 8.92 -16.79 6.27
N TYR A 89 7.62 -16.57 6.49
CA TYR A 89 6.64 -17.65 6.51
C TYR A 89 6.44 -18.27 5.12
N GLY A 90 6.39 -17.45 4.07
CA GLY A 90 6.40 -17.91 2.67
C GLY A 90 7.66 -18.71 2.35
N ALA A 91 8.85 -18.19 2.68
CA ALA A 91 10.10 -18.90 2.48
C ALA A 91 10.12 -20.28 3.17
N VAL A 92 9.60 -20.37 4.40
CA VAL A 92 9.55 -21.63 5.15
C VAL A 92 8.63 -22.68 4.52
N ALA A 93 7.51 -22.26 3.94
CA ALA A 93 6.62 -23.18 3.24
C ALA A 93 7.29 -23.81 2.00
N TRP A 94 8.10 -23.03 1.28
CA TRP A 94 8.67 -23.44 -0.01
C TRP A 94 10.10 -23.99 0.05
N VAL A 95 10.83 -23.78 1.15
CA VAL A 95 12.25 -24.19 1.26
C VAL A 95 12.46 -25.70 1.09
N ARG A 96 11.45 -26.51 1.41
CA ARG A 96 11.49 -27.97 1.23
C ARG A 96 11.40 -28.39 -0.25
N TYR A 97 10.78 -27.56 -1.08
CA TYR A 97 10.58 -27.82 -2.51
C TYR A 97 11.66 -27.18 -3.37
N SER A 98 12.11 -25.97 -3.02
CA SER A 98 13.19 -25.30 -3.75
C SER A 98 13.95 -24.34 -2.85
N LYS A 99 15.27 -24.48 -2.85
CA LYS A 99 16.20 -23.60 -2.13
C LYS A 99 16.28 -22.19 -2.75
N LEU A 100 15.82 -22.01 -3.99
CA LEU A 100 15.80 -20.71 -4.67
C LEU A 100 14.54 -19.90 -4.38
N ILE A 101 13.40 -20.56 -4.16
CA ILE A 101 12.12 -19.88 -3.93
C ILE A 101 12.14 -19.08 -2.61
N ALA A 102 12.83 -19.59 -1.60
CA ALA A 102 12.94 -18.91 -0.30
C ALA A 102 13.63 -17.53 -0.39
N PRO A 103 14.84 -17.40 -0.97
CA PRO A 103 15.46 -16.09 -1.22
C PRO A 103 14.61 -15.18 -2.12
N VAL A 104 14.00 -15.74 -3.18
CA VAL A 104 13.15 -14.96 -4.10
C VAL A 104 11.96 -14.36 -3.35
N SER A 105 11.30 -15.12 -2.47
CA SER A 105 10.19 -14.62 -1.65
C SER A 105 10.58 -13.43 -0.77
N VAL A 106 11.77 -13.47 -0.15
CA VAL A 106 12.30 -12.36 0.65
C VAL A 106 12.62 -11.14 -0.21
N TRP A 107 13.24 -11.35 -1.38
CA TRP A 107 13.53 -10.28 -2.33
C TRP A 107 12.27 -9.62 -2.89
N CYS A 108 11.25 -10.41 -3.24
CA CYS A 108 9.97 -9.88 -3.71
C CYS A 108 9.29 -9.02 -2.63
N ASN A 109 9.33 -9.43 -1.37
CA ASN A 109 8.79 -8.62 -0.28
C ASN A 109 9.57 -7.31 -0.11
N TRP A 110 10.91 -7.36 -0.15
CA TRP A 110 11.74 -6.14 -0.08
C TRP A 110 11.46 -5.18 -1.25
N LEU A 111 11.36 -5.72 -2.47
CA LEU A 111 11.03 -4.95 -3.67
C LEU A 111 9.60 -4.40 -3.65
N ALA A 112 8.65 -5.06 -2.98
CA ALA A 112 7.30 -4.54 -2.86
C ALA A 112 7.27 -3.28 -1.97
N TRP A 113 7.91 -3.33 -0.80
CA TRP A 113 7.82 -2.24 0.19
C TRP A 113 8.76 -1.07 -0.06
N SER A 114 9.91 -1.27 -0.71
CA SER A 114 10.88 -0.18 -0.95
C SER A 114 10.33 0.94 -1.84
N PRO A 115 9.69 0.66 -2.99
CA PRO A 115 9.03 1.68 -3.81
C PRO A 115 7.87 2.36 -3.09
N VAL A 116 7.13 1.65 -2.23
CA VAL A 116 6.03 2.24 -1.45
C VAL A 116 6.52 3.37 -0.54
N LEU A 117 7.68 3.18 0.11
CA LEU A 117 8.29 4.23 0.92
C LEU A 117 8.64 5.46 0.07
N SER A 118 9.22 5.25 -1.11
CA SER A 118 9.55 6.33 -2.05
C SER A 118 8.30 7.05 -2.57
N ILE A 119 7.27 6.31 -2.99
CA ILE A 119 6.00 6.86 -3.47
C ILE A 119 5.30 7.66 -2.37
N GLY A 120 5.20 7.09 -1.16
CA GLY A 120 4.54 7.74 -0.03
C GLY A 120 5.24 9.03 0.39
N SER A 121 6.58 9.03 0.46
CA SER A 121 7.34 10.23 0.79
C SER A 121 7.26 11.30 -0.31
N GLY A 122 7.25 10.90 -1.58
CA GLY A 122 7.07 11.79 -2.73
C GLY A 122 5.68 12.42 -2.77
N LEU A 123 4.63 11.65 -2.51
CA LEU A 123 3.26 12.15 -2.41
C LEU A 123 3.11 13.13 -1.24
N ALA A 124 3.63 12.79 -0.06
CA ALA A 124 3.63 13.69 1.09
C ALA A 124 4.36 15.00 0.80
N ALA A 125 5.54 14.93 0.16
CA ALA A 125 6.27 16.11 -0.29
C ALA A 125 5.47 16.96 -1.28
N GLY A 126 4.79 16.32 -2.24
CA GLY A 126 3.88 16.99 -3.18
C GLY A 126 2.76 17.73 -2.46
N TYR A 127 2.06 17.08 -1.53
CA TYR A 127 0.99 17.71 -0.75
C TYR A 127 1.47 18.90 0.08
N ILE A 128 2.65 18.79 0.72
CA ILE A 128 3.25 19.89 1.48
C ILE A 128 3.53 21.09 0.57
N LEU A 129 4.12 20.83 -0.61
CA LEU A 129 4.43 21.88 -1.58
C LEU A 129 3.17 22.56 -2.11
N THR A 130 2.14 21.79 -2.47
CA THR A 130 0.86 22.34 -2.95
C THR A 130 0.10 23.12 -1.87
N ALA A 131 0.24 22.73 -0.59
CA ALA A 131 -0.44 23.42 0.50
C ALA A 131 0.26 24.72 0.93
N LEU A 132 1.59 24.80 0.81
CA LEU A 132 2.38 25.92 1.33
C LEU A 132 2.82 26.92 0.26
N PHE A 133 2.92 26.51 -1.00
CA PHE A 133 3.45 27.33 -2.07
C PHE A 133 2.51 27.32 -3.29
N PRO A 134 2.32 28.48 -3.95
CA PRO A 134 1.58 28.53 -5.20
C PRO A 134 2.34 27.78 -6.31
N ALA A 135 1.61 27.33 -7.34
CA ALA A 135 2.17 26.46 -8.37
C ALA A 135 3.32 27.10 -9.18
N ASP A 136 3.32 28.43 -9.29
CA ASP A 136 4.31 29.25 -9.97
C ASP A 136 5.53 29.60 -9.11
N ALA A 137 5.51 29.25 -7.81
CA ALA A 137 6.63 29.52 -6.92
C ALA A 137 7.93 28.89 -7.44
N LEU A 138 9.05 29.61 -7.28
CA LEU A 138 10.38 29.14 -7.70
C LEU A 138 10.74 27.76 -7.11
N ILE A 139 10.27 27.45 -5.90
CA ILE A 139 10.49 26.14 -5.27
C ILE A 139 9.79 24.99 -6.02
N ASN A 140 8.64 25.26 -6.64
CA ASN A 140 7.85 24.28 -7.39
C ASN A 140 8.30 24.17 -8.85
N THR A 141 8.84 25.24 -9.42
CA THR A 141 9.32 25.27 -10.81
C THR A 141 10.79 24.89 -10.96
N TRP A 142 11.58 24.99 -9.89
CA TRP A 142 12.98 24.57 -9.91
C TRP A 142 13.13 23.05 -10.05
N GLN A 143 13.90 22.64 -11.05
CA GLN A 143 14.28 21.25 -11.26
C GLN A 143 15.68 21.17 -11.87
N LEU A 144 16.47 20.20 -11.41
CA LEU A 144 17.75 19.81 -11.99
C LEU A 144 17.58 18.44 -12.64
N THR A 145 17.59 18.38 -13.97
CA THR A 145 17.50 17.13 -14.72
C THR A 145 18.86 16.44 -14.74
N LEU A 146 18.94 15.25 -14.13
CA LEU A 146 20.14 14.41 -14.07
C LEU A 146 20.29 13.55 -15.34
N LEU A 147 19.19 12.90 -15.75
CA LEU A 147 19.19 11.98 -16.87
C LEU A 147 17.82 11.99 -17.54
N ASP A 148 17.79 12.21 -18.84
CA ASP A 148 16.56 12.02 -19.62
C ASP A 148 16.37 10.53 -19.92
N LEU A 149 15.20 10.01 -19.57
CA LEU A 149 14.79 8.62 -19.76
C LEU A 149 13.69 8.54 -20.84
N GLY A 150 13.68 9.49 -21.77
CA GLY A 150 12.76 9.53 -22.91
C GLY A 150 12.71 8.25 -23.75
N TRP A 151 13.78 7.44 -23.72
CA TRP A 151 13.84 6.12 -24.35
C TRP A 151 12.94 5.06 -23.69
N VAL A 152 12.59 5.23 -22.41
CA VAL A 152 11.64 4.36 -21.69
C VAL A 152 10.22 4.85 -21.87
N LYS A 153 9.99 6.15 -21.66
CA LYS A 153 8.69 6.80 -21.77
C LYS A 153 8.90 8.27 -22.05
N SER A 154 8.14 8.82 -23.00
CA SER A 154 8.19 10.26 -23.31
C SER A 154 7.95 11.10 -22.06
N GLY A 155 8.84 12.07 -21.83
CA GLY A 155 8.79 12.97 -20.67
C GLY A 155 9.25 12.37 -19.34
N LEU A 156 9.74 11.13 -19.31
CA LEU A 156 10.34 10.55 -18.12
C LEU A 156 11.77 11.08 -17.98
N SER A 157 12.05 11.81 -16.91
CA SER A 157 13.39 12.26 -16.59
C SER A 157 13.70 12.02 -15.11
N LEU A 158 14.93 11.62 -14.84
CA LEU A 158 15.48 11.61 -13.49
C LEU A 158 15.84 13.04 -13.13
N ARG A 159 15.20 13.57 -12.10
CA ARG A 159 15.36 14.97 -11.68
C ARG A 159 15.49 15.09 -10.17
N ILE A 160 16.29 16.06 -9.75
CA ILE A 160 16.30 16.57 -8.38
C ILE A 160 15.45 17.83 -8.39
N ASN A 161 14.37 17.83 -7.61
CA ASN A 161 13.48 18.97 -7.42
C ASN A 161 13.14 19.10 -5.92
N ALA A 162 12.31 20.09 -5.57
CA ALA A 162 11.87 20.27 -4.20
C ALA A 162 11.13 19.04 -3.64
N THR A 163 10.35 18.35 -4.48
CA THR A 163 9.66 17.10 -4.09
C THR A 163 10.66 16.03 -3.67
N PHE A 164 11.75 15.84 -4.42
CA PHE A 164 12.83 14.91 -4.07
C PHE A 164 13.48 15.27 -2.73
N ALA A 165 13.86 16.55 -2.55
CA ALA A 165 14.53 16.99 -1.33
C ALA A 165 13.66 16.82 -0.09
N ILE A 166 12.38 17.22 -0.16
CA ILE A 166 11.43 17.06 0.95
C ILE A 166 11.12 15.57 1.18
N GLY A 167 10.92 14.79 0.11
CA GLY A 167 10.69 13.34 0.22
C GLY A 167 11.87 12.62 0.90
N LEU A 168 13.10 12.97 0.53
CA LEU A 168 14.31 12.47 1.17
C LEU A 168 14.35 12.84 2.66
N LEU A 169 14.06 14.09 3.02
CA LEU A 169 14.01 14.53 4.42
C LEU A 169 12.96 13.76 5.23
N ILE A 170 11.78 13.52 4.65
CA ILE A 170 10.72 12.71 5.28
C ILE A 170 11.22 11.28 5.51
N LEU A 171 11.84 10.65 4.50
CA LEU A 171 12.37 9.29 4.62
C LEU A 171 13.48 9.19 5.68
N LEU A 172 14.41 10.15 5.72
CA LEU A 172 15.46 10.19 6.73
C LEU A 172 14.88 10.39 8.15
N THR A 173 13.83 11.19 8.27
CA THR A 173 13.12 11.38 9.55
C THR A 173 12.46 10.08 10.01
N VAL A 174 11.73 9.41 9.11
CA VAL A 174 11.11 8.11 9.38
C VAL A 174 12.17 7.05 9.73
N PHE A 175 13.30 7.05 9.03
CA PHE A 175 14.44 6.18 9.33
C PHE A 175 15.01 6.42 10.73
N ALA A 176 15.21 7.69 11.12
CA ALA A 176 15.72 8.07 12.44
C ALA A 176 14.74 7.66 13.56
N VAL A 177 13.43 7.84 13.35
CA VAL A 177 12.40 7.39 14.30
C VAL A 177 12.44 5.87 14.45
N GLN A 178 12.53 5.13 13.35
CA GLN A 178 12.55 3.66 13.37
C GLN A 178 13.79 3.11 14.07
N HIS A 179 14.95 3.76 13.93
CA HIS A 179 16.17 3.41 14.66
C HIS A 179 16.07 3.65 16.18
N GLY A 180 15.12 4.49 16.62
CA GLY A 180 14.84 4.74 18.05
C GLY A 180 14.13 3.60 18.79
N GLY A 181 13.81 2.48 18.11
CA GLY A 181 13.23 1.27 18.68
C GLY A 181 11.73 1.11 18.46
N ILE A 182 11.26 -0.15 18.47
CA ILE A 182 9.88 -0.55 18.11
C ILE A 182 8.81 0.16 18.94
N LEU A 183 9.04 0.39 20.24
CA LEU A 183 8.03 0.99 21.12
C LEU A 183 7.76 2.47 20.80
N ARG A 184 8.79 3.22 20.39
CA ARG A 184 8.65 4.63 19.96
C ARG A 184 7.97 4.70 18.59
N SER A 185 8.40 3.83 17.68
CA SER A 185 7.80 3.69 16.35
C SER A 185 6.30 3.38 16.46
N ALA A 186 5.90 2.40 17.26
CA ALA A 186 4.50 2.02 17.44
C ALA A 186 3.61 3.17 17.96
N ARG A 187 4.11 4.01 18.88
CA ARG A 187 3.36 5.18 19.37
C ARG A 187 3.22 6.26 18.30
N LEU A 188 4.29 6.54 17.55
CA LEU A 188 4.22 7.53 16.48
C LEU A 188 3.27 7.05 15.37
N THR A 189 3.38 5.78 14.95
CA THR A 189 2.48 5.18 13.95
C THR A 189 1.04 5.20 14.41
N LEU A 190 0.77 4.98 15.70
CA LEU A 190 -0.58 5.14 16.26
C LEU A 190 -1.08 6.58 16.11
N VAL A 191 -0.29 7.57 16.51
CA VAL A 191 -0.69 8.99 16.39
C VAL A 191 -0.94 9.35 14.94
N LEU A 192 0.01 9.05 14.05
CA LEU A 192 -0.10 9.32 12.60
C LEU A 192 -1.28 8.57 11.97
N GLY A 193 -1.50 7.32 12.37
CA GLY A 193 -2.62 6.48 11.92
C GLY A 193 -3.96 7.08 12.34
N VAL A 194 -4.13 7.46 13.60
CA VAL A 194 -5.36 8.10 14.08
C VAL A 194 -5.59 9.45 13.38
N THR A 195 -4.54 10.29 13.28
CA THR A 195 -4.66 11.61 12.65
C THR A 195 -4.95 11.55 11.16
N SER A 196 -4.53 10.49 10.46
CA SER A 196 -4.80 10.32 9.03
C SER A 196 -6.12 9.58 8.77
N LEU A 197 -6.50 8.63 9.62
CA LEU A 197 -7.78 7.91 9.51
C LEU A 197 -8.98 8.81 9.75
N ILE A 198 -8.92 9.78 10.67
CA ILE A 198 -10.06 10.65 10.96
C ILE A 198 -10.46 11.48 9.71
N PRO A 199 -9.57 12.26 9.08
CA PRO A 199 -9.90 12.96 7.82
C PRO A 199 -10.35 12.01 6.72
N LEU A 200 -9.69 10.85 6.60
CA LEU A 200 -10.03 9.86 5.57
C LEU A 200 -11.46 9.32 5.74
N LEU A 201 -11.86 9.01 6.97
CA LEU A 201 -13.22 8.61 7.29
C LEU A 201 -14.22 9.74 7.08
N LEU A 202 -13.87 10.99 7.43
CA LEU A 202 -14.73 12.14 7.17
C LEU A 202 -14.99 12.32 5.67
N VAL A 203 -13.96 12.21 4.83
CA VAL A 203 -14.11 12.26 3.37
C VAL A 203 -14.98 11.12 2.85
N GLY A 204 -14.91 9.92 3.45
CA GLY A 204 -15.76 8.78 3.09
C GLY A 204 -17.21 8.87 3.56
N VAL A 205 -17.47 9.56 4.67
CA VAL A 205 -18.77 9.53 5.35
C VAL A 205 -19.60 10.78 5.11
N VAL A 206 -18.97 11.96 5.08
CA VAL A 206 -19.68 13.25 4.92
C VAL A 206 -20.49 13.30 3.61
N PRO A 207 -19.96 12.90 2.44
CA PRO A 207 -20.71 12.93 1.18
C PRO A 207 -21.96 12.04 1.16
N LEU A 208 -21.99 10.99 1.99
CA LEU A 208 -23.16 10.11 2.14
C LEU A 208 -24.31 10.80 2.89
N PHE A 209 -24.00 11.75 3.77
CA PHE A 209 -24.98 12.52 4.51
C PHE A 209 -25.36 13.84 3.82
N THR A 210 -24.43 14.47 3.07
CA THR A 210 -24.71 15.70 2.32
C THR A 210 -25.49 15.45 1.03
N GLY A 211 -25.53 14.20 0.54
CA GLY A 211 -26.22 13.83 -0.69
C GLY A 211 -25.42 14.10 -1.96
N ASP A 212 -24.15 14.52 -1.84
CA ASP A 212 -23.22 14.72 -2.97
C ASP A 212 -22.81 13.39 -3.63
N ALA A 213 -23.03 12.26 -2.94
CA ALA A 213 -22.91 10.92 -3.50
C ALA A 213 -24.09 10.61 -4.44
N THR A 214 -24.08 11.18 -5.65
CA THR A 214 -25.15 11.02 -6.64
C THR A 214 -25.24 9.55 -7.11
N GLN A 215 -26.45 8.98 -7.11
CA GLN A 215 -26.72 7.61 -7.60
C GLN A 215 -26.17 7.31 -9.01
N ALA A 216 -26.01 8.35 -9.83
CA ALA A 216 -25.42 8.30 -11.17
C ALA A 216 -23.94 7.86 -11.21
N ASN A 217 -23.21 7.94 -10.09
CA ASN A 217 -21.82 7.50 -9.98
C ASN A 217 -21.69 5.99 -9.71
N PHE A 218 -22.79 5.33 -9.30
CA PHE A 218 -22.77 3.93 -8.85
C PHE A 218 -23.42 2.97 -9.83
N LEU A 219 -24.47 3.44 -10.51
CA LEU A 219 -25.26 2.66 -11.44
C LEU A 219 -25.55 3.49 -12.69
N PRO A 220 -25.55 2.87 -13.88
CA PRO A 220 -25.32 1.45 -14.16
C PRO A 220 -23.84 1.02 -14.13
N LEU A 221 -23.59 -0.26 -13.77
CA LEU A 221 -22.26 -0.88 -13.70
C LEU A 221 -21.75 -1.22 -15.10
N TYR A 222 -21.20 -0.24 -15.79
CA TYR A 222 -20.50 -0.44 -17.05
C TYR A 222 -19.00 -0.21 -16.86
N PRO A 223 -18.14 -1.08 -17.44
CA PRO A 223 -16.72 -0.81 -17.53
C PRO A 223 -16.48 0.47 -18.34
N LEU A 224 -15.38 1.15 -18.04
CA LEU A 224 -15.03 2.38 -18.72
C LEU A 224 -14.67 2.12 -20.19
N ALA A 225 -15.27 2.86 -21.11
CA ALA A 225 -14.88 2.87 -22.52
C ALA A 225 -14.65 4.31 -23.00
N HIS A 226 -13.99 4.44 -24.15
CA HIS A 226 -13.76 5.72 -24.80
C HIS A 226 -14.40 5.70 -26.18
N ASP A 227 -15.11 6.77 -26.55
CA ASP A 227 -15.58 6.95 -27.91
C ASP A 227 -14.42 7.33 -28.87
N ALA A 228 -14.71 7.45 -30.16
CA ALA A 228 -13.72 7.83 -31.18
C ALA A 228 -13.15 9.25 -30.97
N ALA A 229 -13.77 10.07 -30.11
CA ALA A 229 -13.32 11.40 -29.71
C ALA A 229 -12.61 11.40 -28.34
N GLY A 230 -12.38 10.23 -27.74
CA GLY A 230 -11.73 10.07 -26.44
C GLY A 230 -12.60 10.43 -25.23
N GLN A 231 -13.91 10.62 -25.40
CA GLN A 231 -14.83 10.87 -24.29
C GLN A 231 -15.17 9.57 -23.56
N VAL A 232 -15.28 9.67 -22.23
CA VAL A 232 -15.64 8.54 -21.37
C VAL A 232 -17.11 8.18 -21.60
N ILE A 233 -17.35 6.96 -22.09
CA ILE A 233 -18.66 6.37 -22.32
C ILE A 233 -18.81 5.07 -21.49
N ASP A 234 -20.05 4.70 -21.20
CA ASP A 234 -20.38 3.42 -20.58
C ASP A 234 -20.12 2.29 -21.60
N GLY A 235 -19.12 1.44 -21.32
CA GLY A 235 -18.66 0.39 -22.22
C GLY A 235 -19.41 -0.95 -22.06
N PRO A 236 -19.38 -1.82 -23.09
CA PRO A 236 -19.92 -3.17 -22.97
C PRO A 236 -19.02 -4.08 -22.10
N TRP A 237 -19.62 -5.11 -21.51
CA TRP A 237 -18.90 -6.18 -20.80
C TRP A 237 -18.27 -7.18 -21.79
N ASP A 238 -17.28 -6.72 -22.56
CA ASP A 238 -16.49 -7.55 -23.46
C ASP A 238 -15.12 -7.93 -22.84
N MET A 239 -14.27 -8.62 -23.60
CA MET A 239 -12.93 -9.01 -23.14
C MET A 239 -12.07 -7.79 -22.74
N SER A 240 -12.29 -6.62 -23.38
CA SER A 240 -11.62 -5.37 -23.04
C SER A 240 -12.08 -4.86 -21.68
N GLY A 241 -13.39 -4.84 -21.43
CA GLY A 241 -13.98 -4.48 -20.13
C GLY A 241 -13.47 -5.35 -18.99
N TRP A 242 -13.40 -6.68 -19.19
CA TRP A 242 -12.82 -7.60 -18.20
C TRP A 242 -11.32 -7.39 -17.99
N SER A 243 -10.58 -7.05 -19.05
CA SER A 243 -9.15 -6.71 -18.94
C SER A 243 -8.94 -5.43 -18.12
N LEU A 244 -9.83 -4.43 -18.24
CA LEU A 244 -9.81 -3.23 -17.41
C LEU A 244 -10.12 -3.55 -15.94
N MET A 245 -11.07 -4.45 -15.66
CA MET A 245 -11.35 -4.89 -14.29
C MET A 245 -10.14 -5.62 -13.69
N ALA A 246 -9.49 -6.49 -14.44
CA ALA A 246 -8.29 -7.20 -14.01
C ALA A 246 -7.12 -6.25 -13.75
N GLY A 247 -6.92 -5.24 -14.62
CA GLY A 247 -5.93 -4.17 -14.42
C GLY A 247 -6.23 -3.32 -13.18
N GLY A 248 -7.50 -2.98 -12.96
CA GLY A 248 -7.96 -2.31 -11.74
C GLY A 248 -7.69 -3.13 -10.49
N LEU A 249 -7.99 -4.44 -10.54
CA LEU A 249 -7.75 -5.37 -9.43
C LEU A 249 -6.26 -5.49 -9.12
N PHE A 250 -5.42 -5.54 -10.15
CA PHE A 250 -3.96 -5.54 -10.01
C PHE A 250 -3.45 -4.28 -9.32
N MET A 251 -3.97 -3.10 -9.68
CA MET A 251 -3.63 -1.84 -8.99
C MET A 251 -4.16 -1.79 -7.56
N ALA A 252 -5.39 -2.28 -7.32
CA ALA A 252 -6.00 -2.32 -6.00
C ALA A 252 -5.25 -3.24 -5.03
N ALA A 253 -4.78 -4.40 -5.52
CA ALA A 253 -4.02 -5.38 -4.75
C ALA A 253 -2.79 -4.77 -4.07
N TRP A 254 -2.15 -3.79 -4.71
CA TRP A 254 -1.01 -3.06 -4.15
C TRP A 254 -1.34 -2.32 -2.85
N SER A 255 -2.60 -1.91 -2.66
CA SER A 255 -3.04 -1.08 -1.54
C SER A 255 -3.78 -1.87 -0.47
N THR A 256 -4.53 -2.91 -0.86
CA THR A 256 -5.43 -3.64 0.05
C THR A 256 -4.73 -4.67 0.93
N TYR A 257 -3.56 -5.19 0.54
CA TYR A 257 -2.95 -6.35 1.23
C TYR A 257 -2.09 -5.97 2.44
N GLY A 258 -1.80 -4.68 2.64
CA GLY A 258 -0.82 -4.24 3.63
C GLY A 258 -1.14 -4.60 5.10
N PHE A 259 -2.39 -4.95 5.42
CA PHE A 259 -2.77 -5.31 6.79
C PHE A 259 -2.17 -6.65 7.25
N GLU A 260 -1.64 -7.45 6.32
CA GLU A 260 -0.81 -8.62 6.63
C GLU A 260 0.40 -8.28 7.50
N THR A 261 0.82 -7.01 7.54
CA THR A 261 1.87 -6.49 8.44
C THR A 261 1.61 -6.85 9.91
N ALA A 262 0.35 -7.03 10.32
CA ALA A 262 0.02 -7.53 11.66
C ALA A 262 0.68 -8.89 11.96
N VAL A 263 0.84 -9.75 10.95
CA VAL A 263 1.47 -11.08 11.06
C VAL A 263 2.97 -10.97 11.35
N CYS A 264 3.64 -9.88 10.95
CA CYS A 264 5.06 -9.66 11.25
C CYS A 264 5.34 -9.62 12.76
N TYR A 265 4.36 -9.19 13.56
CA TYR A 265 4.47 -9.05 15.01
C TYR A 265 3.97 -10.27 15.79
N THR A 266 3.59 -11.36 15.11
CA THR A 266 3.01 -12.57 15.73
C THR A 266 3.85 -13.10 16.89
N ARG A 267 5.18 -13.08 16.75
CA ARG A 267 6.10 -13.56 17.79
C ARG A 267 6.24 -12.61 18.99
N GLU A 268 5.94 -11.33 18.80
CA GLU A 268 5.97 -10.30 19.84
C GLU A 268 4.67 -10.21 20.65
N PHE A 269 3.64 -10.94 20.22
CA PHE A 269 2.36 -11.02 20.94
C PHE A 269 2.47 -11.78 22.25
N LYS A 270 1.70 -11.31 23.24
CA LYS A 270 1.50 -11.98 24.52
C LYS A 270 0.82 -13.34 24.31
N ASP A 271 -0.27 -13.38 23.55
CA ASP A 271 -0.95 -14.61 23.13
C ASP A 271 -1.05 -14.70 21.60
N PRO A 272 -0.06 -15.31 20.92
CA PRO A 272 -0.03 -15.39 19.46
C PRO A 272 -1.26 -16.05 18.83
N LYS A 273 -1.98 -16.93 19.54
CA LYS A 273 -3.14 -17.62 18.96
C LYS A 273 -4.36 -16.70 18.91
N ARG A 274 -4.60 -15.93 19.97
CA ARG A 274 -5.75 -15.04 20.07
C ARG A 274 -5.47 -13.65 19.50
N ASP A 275 -4.28 -13.13 19.72
CA ASP A 275 -3.95 -11.75 19.36
C ASP A 275 -3.73 -11.57 17.86
N THR A 276 -3.17 -12.58 17.19
CA THR A 276 -2.99 -12.57 15.73
C THR A 276 -4.32 -12.54 14.99
N PHE A 277 -5.26 -13.42 15.38
CA PHE A 277 -6.60 -13.44 14.78
C PHE A 277 -7.31 -12.11 14.96
N LYS A 278 -7.32 -11.58 16.19
CA LYS A 278 -7.97 -10.29 16.48
C LYS A 278 -7.33 -9.15 15.71
N ALA A 279 -6.00 -9.08 15.67
CA ALA A 279 -5.29 -8.02 14.96
C ALA A 279 -5.63 -8.02 13.46
N ILE A 280 -5.58 -9.18 12.80
CA ILE A 280 -5.90 -9.31 11.37
C ILE A 280 -7.37 -9.02 11.11
N PHE A 281 -8.27 -9.60 11.91
CA PHE A 281 -9.71 -9.44 11.71
C PHE A 281 -10.16 -7.98 11.85
N TYR A 282 -9.74 -7.30 12.92
CA TYR A 282 -10.10 -5.89 13.13
C TYR A 282 -9.39 -4.95 12.15
N ALA A 283 -8.12 -5.18 11.83
CA ALA A 283 -7.41 -4.36 10.85
C ALA A 283 -8.01 -4.53 9.45
N GLY A 284 -8.33 -5.76 9.05
CA GLY A 284 -9.01 -6.04 7.80
C GLY A 284 -10.42 -5.45 7.75
N LEU A 285 -11.18 -5.48 8.85
CA LEU A 285 -12.51 -4.86 8.91
C LEU A 285 -12.42 -3.33 8.74
N LEU A 286 -11.43 -2.69 9.37
CA LEU A 286 -11.15 -1.27 9.17
C LEU A 286 -10.79 -1.00 7.71
N CYS A 287 -9.95 -1.83 7.11
CA CYS A 287 -9.60 -1.72 5.69
C CYS A 287 -10.84 -1.89 4.80
N ILE A 288 -11.72 -2.88 5.02
CA ILE A 288 -12.96 -3.05 4.26
C ILE A 288 -13.80 -1.78 4.33
N LEU A 289 -13.98 -1.25 5.54
CA LEU A 289 -14.76 -0.05 5.78
C LEU A 289 -14.20 1.13 4.96
N VAL A 290 -12.91 1.41 5.08
CA VAL A 290 -12.29 2.57 4.42
C VAL A 290 -12.19 2.38 2.90
N PHE A 291 -11.73 1.22 2.42
CA PHE A 291 -11.62 0.92 0.99
C PHE A 291 -12.98 0.79 0.30
N THR A 292 -14.07 0.65 1.05
CA THR A 292 -15.43 0.71 0.49
C THR A 292 -15.97 2.13 0.54
N LEU A 293 -15.93 2.78 1.71
CA LEU A 293 -16.53 4.11 1.91
C LEU A 293 -15.83 5.21 1.11
N VAL A 294 -14.50 5.22 1.06
CA VAL A 294 -13.77 6.32 0.41
C VAL A 294 -13.97 6.31 -1.11
N PRO A 295 -13.85 5.17 -1.81
CA PRO A 295 -14.21 5.11 -3.23
C PRO A 295 -15.69 5.38 -3.51
N LEU A 296 -16.60 5.03 -2.60
CA LEU A 296 -18.02 5.36 -2.75
C LEU A 296 -18.28 6.87 -2.62
N ALA A 297 -17.57 7.56 -1.74
CA ALA A 297 -17.74 8.98 -1.52
C ALA A 297 -17.02 9.85 -2.55
N SER A 298 -15.98 9.32 -3.20
CA SER A 298 -15.26 10.01 -4.26
C SER A 298 -16.13 10.06 -5.53
N PRO A 299 -16.35 11.23 -6.15
CA PRO A 299 -16.95 11.30 -7.46
C PRO A 299 -16.13 10.45 -8.43
N VAL A 300 -16.80 9.54 -9.16
CA VAL A 300 -16.26 8.98 -10.39
C VAL A 300 -16.35 10.10 -11.41
N ALA A 301 -15.44 11.06 -11.31
CA ALA A 301 -15.42 12.16 -12.25
C ALA A 301 -15.19 11.55 -13.64
N PRO A 302 -16.09 11.73 -14.62
CA PRO A 302 -15.66 11.66 -16.01
C PRO A 302 -14.53 12.70 -16.12
N ALA A 303 -13.46 12.39 -16.85
CA ALA A 303 -12.30 13.25 -17.05
C ALA A 303 -12.67 14.60 -17.70
N ARG A 304 -13.37 15.46 -16.98
CA ARG A 304 -13.76 16.81 -17.35
C ARG A 304 -12.99 17.75 -16.43
N GLY A 305 -11.82 18.15 -16.90
CA GLY A 305 -11.29 19.49 -16.64
C GLY A 305 -10.57 19.76 -15.32
N CYS A 306 -9.96 18.78 -14.64
CA CYS A 306 -9.06 19.05 -13.51
C CYS A 306 -7.58 18.68 -13.75
N LEU A 307 -7.22 18.39 -14.99
CA LEU A 307 -5.83 18.43 -15.46
C LEU A 307 -5.72 19.50 -16.53
N GLU A 308 -5.87 20.77 -16.14
CA GLU A 308 -5.16 21.82 -16.86
C GLU A 308 -3.66 21.59 -16.61
N THR A 309 -3.04 20.80 -17.49
CA THR A 309 -1.64 20.97 -17.81
C THR A 309 -1.40 22.45 -18.08
N PRO A 310 -0.45 23.13 -17.39
CA PRO A 310 0.01 24.42 -17.89
C PRO A 310 0.59 24.14 -19.27
N ALA A 311 -0.03 24.75 -20.28
CA ALA A 311 0.42 24.69 -21.66
C ALA A 311 1.92 25.02 -21.70
N ALA A 312 2.71 24.12 -22.29
CA ALA A 312 4.06 24.44 -22.68
C ALA A 312 3.98 25.62 -23.69
N PRO A 313 4.66 26.76 -23.46
CA PRO A 313 4.82 27.75 -24.50
C PRO A 313 5.72 27.14 -25.60
N GLY A 314 5.28 27.28 -26.84
CA GLY A 314 6.05 26.92 -28.04
C GLY A 314 7.27 27.82 -28.24
#